data_AF-A0A9P6C3V4-F1
#
_entry.id   AF-A0A9P6C3V4-F1
#
_cell.length_a   1.000
_cell.length_b   1.000
_cell.length_c   1.000
_cell.angle_alpha   90.00
_cell.angle_beta   90.00
_cell.angle_gamma   90.00
#
_symmetry.space_group_name_H-M   'P 1'
#
loop_
_entity.id
_entity.type
_entity.pdbx_description
1 polymer ?
#
loop_
_entity_poly.entity_id
_entity_poly.type
_entity_poly.pdbx_seq_one_letter_code
_entity_poly.pdbx_strand_id
1 'polypeptide(L)'
;ISISQKNGITIASYGGQTPVAHVPDGPLKEALSSIHPRLEKTQGTPISKGQLISKWLIQKGVVVVVITTSSKVFRVKGFLDTENVPYLTEQEIRSIEEAGSKL
;
A
#
# COMPACT_ATOMS: atom_id res chain seq x y z
N ILE A 1 -13.36 -8.50 -5.99
CA ILE A 1 -12.79 -9.08 -4.76
C ILE A 1 -13.76 -10.09 -4.11
N SER A 2 -15.02 -9.73 -3.84
CA SER A 2 -16.00 -10.58 -3.14
C SER A 2 -16.22 -11.99 -3.73
N ILE A 3 -16.29 -12.14 -5.06
CA ILE A 3 -16.48 -13.46 -5.71
C ILE A 3 -15.23 -14.33 -5.59
N SER A 4 -14.05 -13.76 -5.86
CA SER A 4 -12.78 -14.49 -5.81
C SER A 4 -12.45 -14.98 -4.39
N GLN A 5 -12.72 -14.16 -3.37
CA GLN A 5 -12.55 -14.55 -1.96
C GLN A 5 -13.48 -15.70 -1.55
N LYS A 6 -14.75 -15.66 -1.97
CA LYS A 6 -15.71 -16.74 -1.70
C LYS A 6 -15.29 -18.09 -2.30
N ASN A 7 -14.54 -18.07 -3.39
CA ASN A 7 -14.08 -19.26 -4.10
C ASN A 7 -12.64 -19.66 -3.73
N GLY A 8 -12.01 -19.03 -2.72
CA GLY A 8 -10.64 -19.34 -2.32
C GLY A 8 -9.57 -18.95 -3.36
N ILE A 9 -9.89 -18.04 -4.28
CA ILE A 9 -8.97 -17.61 -5.35
C ILE A 9 -8.07 -16.50 -4.82
N THR A 10 -6.76 -16.76 -4.81
CA THR A 10 -5.72 -15.75 -4.57
C THR A 10 -5.77 -14.69 -5.68
N ILE A 11 -5.92 -13.44 -5.29
CA ILE A 11 -5.98 -12.29 -6.19
C ILE A 11 -4.56 -11.76 -6.34
N ALA A 12 -4.12 -11.38 -7.53
CA ALA A 12 -2.90 -10.61 -7.67
C ALA A 12 -3.27 -9.17 -8.02
N SER A 13 -2.72 -8.20 -7.28
CA SER A 13 -2.85 -6.79 -7.65
C SER A 13 -1.64 -6.40 -8.50
N TYR A 14 -1.91 -6.19 -9.80
CA TYR A 14 -0.98 -5.55 -10.71
C TYR A 14 -1.26 -4.06 -10.76
N GLY A 15 -0.21 -3.23 -10.81
CA GLY A 15 -0.36 -1.78 -10.95
C GLY A 15 -0.81 -1.04 -9.69
N GLY A 16 -0.77 -1.67 -8.51
CA GLY A 16 -1.14 -1.03 -7.23
C GLY A 16 -0.35 0.24 -6.89
N GLN A 17 0.84 0.40 -7.50
CA GLN A 17 1.71 1.57 -7.31
C GLN A 17 1.34 2.78 -8.18
N THR A 18 0.29 2.70 -9.01
CA THR A 18 -0.14 3.78 -9.91
C THR A 18 -0.37 5.13 -9.20
N PRO A 19 -0.98 5.18 -8.00
CA PRO A 19 -1.15 6.45 -7.28
C PRO A 19 0.17 7.09 -6.84
N VAL A 20 1.26 6.33 -6.71
CA VAL A 20 2.58 6.86 -6.38
C VAL A 20 3.41 7.17 -7.63
N ALA A 21 3.25 6.35 -8.68
CA ALA A 21 4.07 6.44 -9.89
C ALA A 21 3.52 7.42 -10.93
N HIS A 22 2.19 7.51 -11.08
CA HIS A 22 1.53 8.22 -12.17
C HIS A 22 0.57 9.33 -11.71
N VAL A 23 0.01 9.23 -10.50
CA VAL A 23 -0.96 10.23 -9.97
C VAL A 23 -0.54 10.76 -8.59
N PRO A 24 0.67 11.37 -8.46
CA PRO A 24 1.21 11.79 -7.17
C PRO A 24 0.40 12.89 -6.47
N ASP A 25 -0.39 13.66 -7.23
CA ASP A 25 -1.27 14.73 -6.74
C ASP A 25 -2.75 14.31 -6.64
N GLY A 26 -3.02 13.01 -6.65
CA GLY A 26 -4.38 12.48 -6.51
C GLY A 26 -4.97 12.61 -5.10
N PRO A 27 -6.27 12.27 -4.93
CA PRO A 27 -6.98 12.35 -3.65
C PRO A 27 -6.36 11.47 -2.55
N LEU A 28 -5.55 10.48 -2.94
CA LEU A 28 -4.80 9.62 -2.03
C LEU A 28 -3.63 10.34 -1.33
N LYS A 29 -3.17 11.48 -1.84
CA LYS A 29 -2.00 12.22 -1.31
C LYS A 29 -2.20 12.66 0.13
N GLU A 30 -3.37 13.19 0.47
CA GLU A 30 -3.65 13.70 1.81
C GLU A 30 -3.73 12.57 2.83
N ALA A 31 -4.43 11.48 2.49
CA ALA A 31 -4.52 10.29 3.32
C ALA A 31 -3.14 9.66 3.57
N LEU A 32 -2.31 9.54 2.53
CA LEU A 32 -0.95 9.01 2.70
C LEU A 32 -0.08 9.94 3.55
N SER A 33 -0.23 11.27 3.43
CA SER A 33 0.58 12.24 4.16
C SER A 33 0.21 12.35 5.64
N SER A 34 -1.02 12.02 6.03
CA SER A 34 -1.42 11.98 7.44
C SER A 34 -0.94 10.69 8.15
N ILE A 35 -0.91 9.58 7.42
CA ILE A 35 -0.52 8.25 7.95
C ILE A 35 1.01 8.11 8.02
N HIS A 36 1.72 8.70 7.07
CA HIS A 36 3.17 8.57 6.90
C HIS A 36 3.98 8.97 8.14
N PRO A 37 3.74 10.12 8.81
CA PRO A 37 4.47 10.51 10.02
C PRO A 37 4.29 9.55 11.20
N ARG A 38 3.08 8.96 11.35
CA ARG A 38 2.80 7.99 12.42
C ARG A 38 3.59 6.71 12.22
N LEU A 39 3.63 6.21 10.98
CA LEU A 39 4.36 4.99 10.65
C LEU A 39 5.87 5.18 10.75
N GLU A 40 6.41 6.32 10.28
CA GLU A 40 7.83 6.64 10.45
C GLU A 40 8.23 6.71 11.92
N LYS A 41 7.39 7.33 12.76
CA LYS A 41 7.61 7.38 14.22
C LYS A 41 7.58 5.99 14.87
N THR A 42 6.75 5.09 14.34
CA THR A 42 6.58 3.74 14.90
C THR A 42 7.70 2.79 14.46
N GLN A 43 8.20 2.94 13.23
CA GLN A 43 9.29 2.10 12.69
C GLN A 43 10.69 2.64 13.03
N GLY A 44 10.82 3.96 13.22
CA GLY A 44 12.11 4.61 13.47
C GLY A 44 12.98 4.79 12.21
N THR A 45 12.49 4.38 11.04
CA THR A 45 13.18 4.52 9.74
C THR A 45 12.26 5.22 8.72
N PRO A 46 12.81 5.95 7.74
CA PRO A 46 12.02 6.59 6.71
C PRO A 46 11.30 5.55 5.84
N ILE A 47 9.99 5.73 5.69
CA ILE A 47 9.12 4.80 4.94
C ILE A 47 8.76 5.46 3.61
N SER A 48 8.89 4.73 2.51
CA SER A 48 8.42 5.22 1.22
C SER A 48 6.89 5.13 1.12
N LYS A 49 6.25 6.12 0.49
CA LYS A 49 4.82 6.04 0.11
C LYS A 49 4.48 4.77 -0.67
N GLY A 50 5.45 4.23 -1.42
CA GLY A 50 5.27 2.96 -2.12
C GLY A 50 5.21 1.73 -1.21
N GLN A 51 5.97 1.73 -0.10
CA GLN A 51 5.88 0.69 0.92
C GLN A 51 4.56 0.78 1.67
N LEU A 52 4.09 2.00 1.95
CA LEU A 52 2.79 2.24 2.58
C LEU A 52 1.62 1.64 1.78
N ILE A 53 1.56 1.90 0.47
CA ILE A 53 0.53 1.32 -0.40
C ILE A 53 0.67 -0.20 -0.49
N SER A 54 1.90 -0.71 -0.61
CA SER A 54 2.15 -2.15 -0.65
C SER A 54 1.68 -2.82 0.65
N LYS A 55 1.93 -2.21 1.82
CA LYS A 55 1.45 -2.69 3.11
C LYS A 55 -0.06 -2.65 3.22
N TRP A 56 -0.70 -1.58 2.75
CA TRP A 56 -2.16 -1.48 2.66
C TRP A 56 -2.76 -2.60 1.81
N LEU A 57 -2.18 -2.89 0.63
CA LEU A 57 -2.63 -3.99 -0.24
C LEU A 57 -2.47 -5.36 0.43
N ILE A 58 -1.34 -5.59 1.12
CA ILE A 58 -1.08 -6.82 1.87
C ILE A 58 -2.08 -6.98 3.03
N GLN A 59 -2.35 -5.91 3.79
CA GLN A 59 -3.29 -5.94 4.92
C GLN A 59 -4.76 -6.03 4.50
N LYS A 60 -5.13 -5.41 3.37
CA LYS A 60 -6.46 -5.52 2.77
C LYS A 60 -6.82 -6.97 2.41
N GLY A 61 -5.81 -7.82 2.40
CA GLY A 61 -5.96 -9.18 2.84
C GLY A 61 -4.92 -10.01 2.14
N VAL A 62 -4.10 -10.70 2.92
CA VAL A 62 -3.58 -12.10 2.84
C VAL A 62 -3.77 -12.90 1.52
N VAL A 63 -4.77 -12.55 0.70
CA VAL A 63 -5.15 -13.06 -0.62
C VAL A 63 -4.55 -12.22 -1.78
N VAL A 64 -4.03 -11.00 -1.56
CA VAL A 64 -3.53 -10.10 -2.61
C VAL A 64 -2.01 -10.16 -2.76
N VAL A 65 -1.51 -10.84 -3.78
CA VAL A 65 -0.08 -10.79 -4.17
C VAL A 65 0.18 -9.47 -4.89
N VAL A 66 1.06 -8.63 -4.32
CA VAL A 66 1.46 -7.36 -4.91
C VAL A 66 2.52 -7.64 -5.98
N ILE A 67 2.18 -7.40 -7.26
CA ILE A 67 3.13 -7.54 -8.37
C ILE A 67 3.70 -6.16 -8.68
N THR A 68 4.96 -5.95 -8.31
CA THR A 68 5.73 -4.75 -8.66
C THR A 68 6.95 -5.10 -9.49
N THR A 69 7.27 -4.25 -10.45
CA THR A 69 8.48 -4.37 -11.28
C THR A 69 9.30 -3.10 -11.13
N SER A 70 10.62 -3.25 -11.01
CA SER A 70 11.55 -2.11 -10.95
C SER A 70 12.92 -2.55 -11.39
N SER A 71 13.57 -1.76 -12.24
CA SER A 71 14.97 -1.94 -12.65
C SER A 71 15.98 -1.42 -11.61
N LYS A 72 15.52 -0.77 -10.53
CA LYS A 72 16.37 -0.14 -9.51
C LYS A 72 16.44 -0.99 -8.24
N VAL A 73 17.65 -1.43 -7.88
CA VAL A 73 17.91 -2.33 -6.72
C VAL A 73 17.42 -1.74 -5.39
N PHE A 74 17.61 -0.44 -5.15
CA PHE A 74 17.14 0.18 -3.91
C PHE A 74 15.62 0.11 -3.73
N ARG A 75 14.85 0.12 -4.83
CA ARG A 75 13.38 -0.03 -4.77
C ARG A 75 12.99 -1.46 -4.46
N VAL A 76 13.69 -2.44 -5.03
CA VAL A 76 13.46 -3.87 -4.74
C VAL A 76 13.71 -4.17 -3.26
N LYS A 77 14.82 -3.66 -2.71
CA LYS A 77 15.11 -3.76 -1.26
C LYS A 77 14.01 -3.09 -0.44
N GLY A 78 13.59 -1.88 -0.82
CA GLY A 78 12.47 -1.21 -0.17
C GLY A 78 11.16 -2.02 -0.22
N PHE A 79 10.84 -2.69 -1.33
CA PHE A 79 9.66 -3.55 -1.39
C PHE A 79 9.75 -4.75 -0.45
N LEU A 80 10.93 -5.37 -0.33
CA LEU A 80 11.16 -6.45 0.65
C LEU A 80 10.99 -5.95 2.10
N ASP A 81 11.48 -4.74 2.38
CA ASP A 81 11.34 -4.11 3.71
C ASP A 81 9.89 -3.72 4.07
N THR A 82 8.94 -3.84 3.12
CA THR A 82 7.52 -3.60 3.38
C THR A 82 6.94 -4.55 4.42
N GLU A 83 7.48 -5.77 4.52
CA GLU A 83 7.06 -6.73 5.54
C GLU A 83 7.26 -6.18 6.96
N ASN A 84 8.37 -5.48 7.17
CA ASN A 84 8.76 -4.88 8.45
C ASN A 84 8.02 -3.57 8.79
N VAL A 85 7.23 -3.02 7.86
CA VAL A 85 6.43 -1.82 8.12
C VAL A 85 5.35 -2.14 9.15
N PRO A 86 5.08 -1.27 10.13
CA PRO A 86 4.02 -1.46 11.11
C PRO A 86 2.65 -1.65 10.45
N TYR A 87 1.77 -2.38 11.10
CA TYR A 87 0.40 -2.56 10.62
C TYR A 87 -0.36 -1.22 10.64
N LEU A 88 -1.08 -0.94 9.56
CA LEU A 88 -2.08 0.11 9.47
C LEU A 88 -3.27 -0.22 10.36
N THR A 89 -3.84 0.81 10.98
CA THR A 89 -5.08 0.70 11.74
C THR A 89 -6.29 0.67 10.80
N GLU A 90 -7.41 0.11 11.25
CA GLU A 90 -8.63 0.03 10.43
C GLU A 90 -9.14 1.41 9.98
N GLN A 91 -8.98 2.44 10.81
CA GLN A 91 -9.36 3.81 10.47
C GLN A 91 -8.56 4.35 9.28
N GLU A 92 -7.25 4.09 9.26
CA GLU A 92 -6.37 4.52 8.17
C GLU A 92 -6.65 3.75 6.89
N ILE A 93 -6.95 2.45 7.00
CA ILE A 93 -7.37 1.64 5.85
C ILE A 93 -8.66 2.22 5.24
N ARG A 94 -9.64 2.57 6.07
CA ARG A 94 -10.89 3.22 5.61
C ARG A 94 -10.62 4.57 4.95
N SER A 95 -9.75 5.40 5.52
CA SER A 95 -9.40 6.69 4.92
C SER A 95 -8.73 6.53 3.54
N ILE A 96 -7.87 5.53 3.36
CA ILE A 96 -7.28 5.20 2.06
C ILE A 96 -8.36 4.72 1.07
N GLU A 97 -9.32 3.91 1.52
CA GLU A 97 -10.42 3.42 0.67
C GLU A 97 -11.39 4.52 0.25
N GLU A 98 -11.77 5.40 1.17
CA GLU A 98 -12.63 6.55 0.88
C GLU A 98 -11.95 7.53 -0.07
N ALA A 99 -10.67 7.83 0.15
CA ALA A 99 -9.90 8.69 -0.74
C ALA A 99 -9.69 8.04 -2.13
N GLY A 100 -9.46 6.73 -2.18
CA GLY A 100 -9.31 5.97 -3.42
C GLY A 100 -10.61 5.77 -4.20
N SER A 101 -11.77 5.81 -3.55
CA SER A 101 -13.09 5.66 -4.18
C SER A 101 -13.62 6.96 -4.80
N LYS A 102 -12.96 8.09 -4.57
CA LYS A 102 -13.28 9.39 -5.19
C LYS A 102 -12.65 9.55 -6.59
N LEU A 103 -12.05 8.49 -7.12
CA LEU A 103 -11.37 8.41 -8.42
C LEU A 103 -12.21 7.63 -9.43
#